data_AF-A0A448X1Z0-F1
#
_entry.id   AF-A0A448X1Z0-F1
#
_cell.length_a   1.000
_cell.length_b   1.000
_cell.length_c   1.000
_cell.angle_alpha   90.00
_cell.angle_beta   90.00
_cell.angle_gamma   90.00
#
_symmetry.space_group_name_H-M   'P 1'
#
loop_
_entity.id
_entity.type
_entity.pdbx_description
1 polymer ?
#
loop_
_entity_poly.entity_id
_entity_poly.type
_entity_poly.pdbx_seq_one_letter_code
_entity_poly.pdbx_strand_id
1 'polypeptide(L)'
;MRRSGCKGEKITFIMDESNVMDSSFLERMNTLLANGEVPGLFEGDEFSALMTQCKEGAARDGLMVDSHEELYKWFTVQICRNLHVVFTMNPSEDGLKDRAATSPALFNRCVLNWFGDWSNQAYFQDV
;
A
#
# COMPACT_ATOMS: atom_id res chain seq x y z
N MET A 1 2.10 1.92 7.37
CA MET A 1 0.70 1.87 7.85
C MET A 1 0.42 2.79 9.02
N ARG A 2 1.12 2.74 10.17
CA ARG A 2 0.83 3.66 11.31
C ARG A 2 0.83 5.15 10.94
N ARG A 3 1.78 5.59 10.11
CA ARG A 3 1.84 6.99 9.63
C ARG A 3 0.60 7.39 8.82
N SER A 4 0.20 6.58 7.84
CA SER A 4 -0.96 6.86 7.00
C SER A 4 -2.30 6.66 7.73
N GLY A 5 -2.41 5.60 8.53
CA GLY A 5 -3.66 5.20 9.18
C GLY A 5 -3.94 5.90 10.52
N CYS A 6 -2.92 6.25 11.32
CA CYS A 6 -3.13 6.92 12.62
C CYS A 6 -2.93 8.44 12.55
N LYS A 7 -2.00 8.91 11.69
CA LYS A 7 -1.65 10.34 11.59
C LYS A 7 -2.30 11.04 10.38
N GLY A 8 -2.98 10.31 9.51
CA GLY A 8 -3.57 10.87 8.29
C GLY A 8 -2.52 11.34 7.27
N GLU A 9 -1.29 10.85 7.36
CA GLU A 9 -0.21 11.30 6.49
C GLU A 9 -0.33 10.68 5.09
N LYS A 10 -0.40 11.53 4.07
CA LYS A 10 -0.42 11.09 2.66
C LYS A 10 0.95 10.55 2.27
N ILE A 11 1.02 9.25 2.02
CA ILE A 11 2.26 8.52 1.75
C ILE A 11 2.16 7.83 0.40
N THR A 12 3.18 8.03 -0.42
CA THR A 12 3.43 7.17 -1.57
C THR A 12 4.53 6.19 -1.22
N PHE A 13 4.20 4.90 -1.22
CA PHE A 13 5.13 3.80 -1.05
C PHE A 13 5.55 3.32 -2.43
N ILE A 14 6.77 3.68 -2.83
CA ILE A 14 7.37 3.25 -4.09
C ILE A 14 8.22 2.02 -3.79
N MET A 15 7.99 0.95 -4.56
CA MET A 15 8.73 -0.29 -4.45
C MET A 15 9.24 -0.72 -5.81
N ASP A 16 10.53 -1.01 -5.87
CA ASP A 16 11.16 -1.60 -7.03
C ASP A 16 11.12 -3.12 -6.97
N GLU A 17 11.02 -3.78 -8.12
CA GLU A 17 11.03 -5.24 -8.20
C GLU A 17 12.27 -5.87 -7.58
N SER A 18 13.42 -5.19 -7.64
CA SER A 18 14.66 -5.63 -6.98
C SER A 18 14.53 -5.71 -5.45
N ASN A 19 13.53 -5.04 -4.86
CA ASN A 19 13.24 -5.11 -3.43
C ASN A 19 12.30 -6.28 -3.06
N VAL A 20 11.72 -6.98 -4.06
CA VAL A 20 10.83 -8.12 -3.83
C VAL A 20 11.67 -9.37 -3.57
N MET A 21 12.07 -9.54 -2.32
CA MET A 21 12.93 -10.65 -1.91
C MET A 21 12.24 -12.02 -2.00
N ASP A 22 10.93 -12.08 -1.77
CA ASP A 22 10.17 -13.33 -1.72
C ASP A 22 8.70 -13.19 -2.16
N SER A 23 8.08 -14.30 -2.58
CA SER A 23 6.66 -14.34 -2.95
C SER A 23 5.73 -13.98 -1.79
N SER A 24 6.16 -14.24 -0.55
CA SER A 24 5.41 -13.90 0.65
C SER A 24 5.22 -12.39 0.81
N PHE A 25 6.17 -11.59 0.31
CA PHE A 25 6.01 -10.14 0.30
C PHE A 25 4.88 -9.68 -0.62
N LEU A 26 4.80 -10.26 -1.83
CA LEU A 26 3.73 -9.92 -2.77
C LEU A 26 2.36 -10.35 -2.26
N GLU A 27 2.28 -11.47 -1.55
CA GLU A 27 1.03 -11.91 -0.92
C GLU A 27 0.55 -10.93 0.18
N ARG A 28 1.49 -10.42 1.00
CA ARG A 28 1.19 -9.35 1.97
C ARG A 28 0.71 -8.09 1.28
N MET A 29 1.34 -7.68 0.17
CA MET A 29 0.91 -6.51 -0.61
C MET A 29 -0.44 -6.72 -1.27
N ASN A 30 -0.70 -7.91 -1.82
CA ASN A 30 -1.99 -8.26 -2.41
C ASN A 30 -3.10 -8.18 -1.36
N THR A 31 -2.84 -8.65 -0.14
CA THR A 31 -3.80 -8.55 0.96
C THR A 31 -4.01 -7.10 1.42
N LEU A 32 -2.93 -6.32 1.50
CA LEU A 32 -3.01 -4.88 1.80
C LEU A 32 -3.84 -4.12 0.76
N LEU A 33 -3.65 -4.41 -0.52
CA LEU A 33 -4.39 -3.75 -1.61
C LEU A 33 -5.84 -4.23 -1.72
N ALA A 34 -6.11 -5.50 -1.36
CA ALA A 34 -7.45 -6.06 -1.36
C ALA A 34 -8.30 -5.54 -0.21
N ASN A 35 -7.74 -5.57 1.01
CA ASN A 35 -8.47 -5.39 2.26
C ASN A 35 -8.12 -4.09 2.99
N GLY A 36 -7.07 -3.38 2.60
CA GLY A 36 -6.54 -2.23 3.35
C GLY A 36 -5.79 -2.61 4.63
N GLU A 37 -5.56 -3.91 4.84
CA GLU A 37 -4.89 -4.47 6.01
C GLU A 37 -4.05 -5.69 5.64
N VAL A 38 -3.14 -6.08 6.54
CA VAL A 38 -2.36 -7.31 6.42
C VAL A 38 -2.60 -8.14 7.69
N PRO A 39 -3.25 -9.30 7.58
CA PRO A 39 -3.46 -10.22 8.70
C PRO A 39 -2.14 -10.59 9.37
N GLY A 40 -2.13 -10.61 10.70
CA GLY A 40 -0.92 -10.93 11.49
C GLY A 40 0.17 -9.85 11.48
N LEU A 41 -0.08 -8.68 10.87
CA LEU A 41 0.89 -7.58 10.89
C LEU A 41 0.99 -6.89 12.25
N PHE A 42 -0.11 -6.86 13.00
CA PHE A 42 -0.16 -6.25 14.33
C PHE A 42 -0.77 -7.25 15.31
N GLU A 43 0.01 -7.72 16.26
CA GLU A 43 -0.42 -8.72 17.26
C GLU A 43 -0.01 -8.31 18.68
N GLY A 44 -0.73 -8.83 19.67
CA GLY A 44 -0.43 -8.63 21.09
C GLY A 44 -0.28 -7.16 21.49
N ASP A 45 0.89 -6.84 22.04
CA ASP A 45 1.22 -5.48 22.52
C ASP A 45 1.25 -4.45 21.38
N GLU A 46 1.64 -4.86 20.17
CA GLU A 46 1.67 -3.96 19.01
C GLU A 46 0.27 -3.54 18.56
N PHE A 47 -0.70 -4.45 18.68
CA PHE A 47 -2.10 -4.15 18.38
C PHE A 47 -2.69 -3.18 19.41
N SER A 48 -2.40 -3.39 20.70
CA SER A 48 -2.85 -2.48 21.76
C SER A 48 -2.27 -1.07 21.60
N ALA A 49 -0.98 -0.98 21.23
CA ALA A 49 -0.32 0.29 20.92
C ALA A 49 -0.92 0.96 19.66
N LEU A 50 -1.27 0.17 18.64
CA LEU A 50 -1.95 0.67 17.44
C LEU A 50 -3.31 1.27 17.78
N MET A 51 -4.12 0.57 18.58
CA MET A 51 -5.47 1.04 18.96
C MET A 51 -5.43 2.34 19.74
N THR A 52 -4.44 2.51 20.61
CA THR A 52 -4.20 3.76 21.33
C THR A 52 -3.92 4.90 20.35
N GLN A 53 -3.03 4.69 19.37
CA GLN A 53 -2.71 5.71 18.35
C GLN A 53 -3.90 6.00 17.41
N CYS A 54 -4.69 4.99 17.06
CA CYS A 54 -5.90 5.16 16.27
C CYS A 54 -6.95 5.96 17.03
N LYS A 55 -7.11 5.74 18.34
CA LYS A 55 -8.04 6.50 19.19
C LYS A 55 -7.68 7.99 19.21
N GLU A 56 -6.39 8.30 19.37
CA GLU A 56 -5.90 9.67 19.28
C GLU A 56 -6.12 10.27 17.88
N GLY A 57 -5.94 9.48 16.82
CA GLY A 57 -6.20 9.88 15.44
C GLY A 57 -7.68 10.19 15.17
N ALA A 58 -8.57 9.29 15.57
CA ALA A 58 -10.00 9.47 15.43
C ALA A 58 -10.50 10.69 16.22
N ALA A 59 -10.00 10.89 17.44
CA ALA A 59 -10.34 12.05 18.26
C ALA A 59 -9.91 13.38 17.60
N ARG A 60 -8.75 13.41 16.92
CA ARG A 60 -8.31 14.58 16.13
C ARG A 60 -9.25 14.88 14.96
N ASP A 61 -9.82 13.83 14.36
CA ASP A 61 -10.82 13.94 13.28
C ASP A 61 -12.24 14.23 13.81
N GLY A 62 -12.42 14.41 15.12
CA GLY A 62 -13.71 14.67 15.76
C GLY A 62 -14.60 13.44 15.92
N LEU A 63 -14.06 12.24 15.71
CA LEU A 63 -14.75 10.96 15.88
C LEU A 63 -14.45 10.39 17.28
N MET A 64 -15.49 10.25 18.10
CA MET A 64 -15.39 9.54 19.38
C MET A 64 -15.76 8.07 19.17
N VAL A 65 -14.73 7.23 19.13
CA VAL A 65 -14.87 5.79 18.89
C VAL A 65 -14.20 5.06 20.05
N ASP A 66 -14.98 4.23 20.75
CA ASP A 66 -14.50 3.47 21.92
C ASP A 66 -14.36 1.96 21.65
N SER A 67 -15.04 1.45 20.61
CA SER A 67 -14.88 0.06 20.18
C SER A 67 -13.59 -0.13 19.40
N HIS A 68 -12.84 -1.19 19.74
CA HIS A 68 -11.64 -1.58 19.00
C HIS A 68 -11.96 -1.95 17.55
N GLU A 69 -13.13 -2.56 17.30
CA GLU A 69 -13.57 -2.92 15.96
C GLU A 69 -13.83 -1.68 15.10
N GLU A 70 -14.47 -0.66 15.67
CA GLU A 70 -14.75 0.58 14.96
C GLU A 70 -13.48 1.41 14.73
N LEU A 71 -12.57 1.45 15.71
CA LEU A 71 -11.26 2.10 15.56
C LEU A 71 -10.43 1.43 14.45
N TYR A 72 -10.49 0.10 14.38
CA TYR A 72 -9.79 -0.65 13.35
C TYR A 72 -10.40 -0.42 11.96
N LYS A 73 -11.75 -0.39 11.85
CA LYS A 73 -12.42 0.02 10.60
C LYS A 73 -12.04 1.43 10.16
N TRP A 74 -12.01 2.38 11.10
CA TRP A 74 -11.56 3.75 10.82
C TRP A 74 -10.12 3.76 10.31
N PHE A 75 -9.22 3.02 10.96
CA PHE A 75 -7.82 2.89 10.57
C PHE A 75 -7.65 2.35 9.14
N THR A 76 -8.38 1.29 8.77
CA THR A 76 -8.36 0.72 7.42
C THR A 76 -8.82 1.74 6.38
N VAL A 77 -9.88 2.50 6.67
CA VAL A 77 -10.34 3.59 5.79
C VAL A 77 -9.26 4.65 5.61
N GLN A 78 -8.56 5.04 6.67
CA GLN A 78 -7.46 6.00 6.59
C GLN A 78 -6.28 5.46 5.77
N ILE A 79 -5.96 4.17 5.88
CA ILE A 79 -4.94 3.55 5.03
C ILE A 79 -5.35 3.65 3.57
N CYS A 80 -6.56 3.22 3.21
CA CYS A 80 -7.03 3.25 1.82
C CYS A 80 -7.07 4.67 1.22
N ARG A 81 -7.24 5.70 2.04
CA ARG A 81 -7.27 7.11 1.58
C ARG A 81 -5.88 7.73 1.44
N ASN A 82 -4.94 7.33 2.30
CA ASN A 82 -3.67 8.04 2.45
C ASN A 82 -2.46 7.25 1.94
N LEU A 83 -2.58 5.94 1.74
CA LEU A 83 -1.50 5.08 1.25
C LEU A 83 -1.66 4.82 -0.25
N HIS A 84 -0.73 5.33 -1.04
CA HIS A 84 -0.59 5.00 -2.45
C HIS A 84 0.58 4.05 -2.63
N VAL A 85 0.36 2.91 -3.27
CA VAL A 85 1.43 1.94 -3.56
C VAL A 85 1.76 2.02 -5.04
N VAL A 86 3.04 2.21 -5.36
CA VAL A 86 3.57 2.27 -6.72
C VAL A 86 4.61 1.18 -6.87
N PHE A 87 4.40 0.28 -7.83
CA PHE A 87 5.38 -0.73 -8.20
C PHE A 87 6.14 -0.27 -9.45
N THR A 88 7.47 -0.27 -9.37
CA THR A 88 8.35 -0.10 -10.53
C THR A 88 8.92 -1.46 -10.93
N MET A 89 8.80 -1.77 -12.21
CA MET A 89 9.28 -3.02 -12.81
C MET A 89 9.98 -2.71 -14.11
N ASN A 90 11.11 -3.36 -14.36
CA ASN A 90 11.80 -3.34 -15.63
C ASN A 90 11.13 -4.38 -16.54
N PRO A 91 10.68 -3.99 -17.75
CA PRO A 91 10.08 -4.93 -18.71
C PRO A 91 11.00 -6.09 -19.14
N SER A 92 12.30 -6.00 -18.81
CA SER A 92 13.33 -6.97 -19.19
C SER A 92 13.45 -8.16 -18.22
N GLU A 93 12.93 -8.06 -17.00
CA GLU A 93 13.02 -9.14 -16.00
C GLU A 93 11.67 -9.88 -15.87
N ASP A 94 11.66 -11.18 -16.19
CA ASP A 94 10.47 -12.05 -16.16
C ASP A 94 9.91 -12.32 -14.74
N GLY A 95 10.30 -11.52 -13.73
CA GLY A 95 10.02 -11.80 -12.32
C GLY A 95 8.70 -11.22 -11.82
N LEU A 96 8.55 -9.89 -11.88
CA LEU A 96 7.41 -9.23 -11.24
C LEU A 96 6.14 -9.28 -12.10
N LYS A 97 6.27 -9.26 -13.42
CA LYS A 97 5.12 -9.35 -14.35
C LYS A 97 4.33 -10.65 -14.15
N ASP A 98 5.01 -11.78 -14.07
CA ASP A 98 4.38 -13.10 -13.90
C ASP A 98 3.79 -13.28 -12.49
N ARG A 99 4.47 -12.75 -11.46
CA ARG A 99 3.97 -12.79 -10.08
C ARG A 99 2.83 -11.81 -9.81
N ALA A 100 2.86 -10.65 -10.46
CA ALA A 100 1.73 -9.73 -10.44
C ALA A 100 0.55 -10.35 -11.19
N ALA A 101 0.76 -11.01 -12.34
CA ALA A 101 -0.30 -11.65 -13.13
C ALA A 101 -1.04 -12.75 -12.37
N THR A 102 -0.37 -13.40 -11.43
CA THR A 102 -0.97 -14.39 -10.52
C THR A 102 -1.65 -13.78 -9.29
N SER A 103 -1.59 -12.45 -9.12
CA SER A 103 -2.16 -11.72 -7.98
C SER A 103 -3.35 -10.84 -8.41
N PRO A 104 -4.60 -11.27 -8.16
CA PRO A 104 -5.80 -10.59 -8.65
C PRO A 104 -5.98 -9.16 -8.12
N ALA A 105 -5.57 -8.85 -6.88
CA ALA A 105 -5.74 -7.50 -6.35
C ALA A 105 -4.70 -6.52 -6.91
N LEU A 106 -3.47 -6.99 -7.18
CA LEU A 106 -2.45 -6.20 -7.87
C LEU A 106 -2.90 -5.78 -9.28
N PHE A 107 -3.65 -6.63 -9.98
CA PHE A 107 -4.21 -6.28 -11.30
C PHE A 107 -5.50 -5.44 -11.22
N ASN A 108 -6.39 -5.74 -10.27
CA ASN A 108 -7.71 -5.09 -10.22
C ASN A 108 -7.72 -3.75 -9.47
N ARG A 109 -6.76 -3.51 -8.57
CA ARG A 109 -6.72 -2.29 -7.73
C ARG A 109 -5.60 -1.33 -8.11
N CYS A 110 -4.60 -1.77 -8.88
CA CYS A 110 -3.54 -0.88 -9.37
C CYS A 110 -3.88 -0.36 -10.77
N VAL A 111 -3.50 0.89 -11.03
CA VAL A 111 -3.43 1.41 -12.40
C VAL A 111 -2.09 0.95 -12.98
N LEU A 112 -2.15 0.06 -13.97
CA LEU A 112 -0.96 -0.36 -14.70
C LEU A 112 -0.60 0.72 -15.72
N ASN A 113 0.49 1.43 -15.49
CA ASN A 113 1.02 2.41 -16.44
C ASN A 113 2.31 1.88 -17.06
N TRP A 114 2.26 1.54 -18.35
CA TRP A 114 3.41 1.06 -19.11
C TRP A 114 4.08 2.24 -19.81
N PHE A 115 5.23 2.68 -19.31
CA PHE A 115 5.99 3.76 -19.93
C PHE A 115 6.75 3.30 -21.18
N GLY A 116 7.02 2.00 -21.34
CA GLY A 116 7.77 1.45 -22.47
C GLY A 116 9.14 2.09 -22.64
N ASP A 117 9.71 1.94 -23.83
CA ASP A 117 10.90 2.67 -24.21
C ASP A 117 10.54 4.11 -24.57
N TRP A 118 11.49 5.02 -24.37
CA TRP A 118 11.36 6.40 -24.80
C TRP A 118 11.12 6.43 -26.31
N SER A 119 10.03 7.06 -26.73
CA SER A 119 9.78 7.27 -28.16
C SER A 119 10.90 8.12 -28.78
N ASN A 120 11.22 7.90 -30.06
CA ASN A 120 12.23 8.72 -30.76
C ASN A 120 11.94 10.22 -30.64
N GLN A 121 10.68 10.63 -30.52
CA GLN A 121 10.29 12.03 -30.34
C GLN A 121 10.70 12.61 -28.98
N ALA A 122 10.80 11.79 -27.93
CA ALA A 122 11.32 12.19 -26.62
C ALA A 122 12.83 12.42 -26.64
N TYR A 123 13.58 11.72 -27.51
CA TYR A 123 15.02 11.92 -27.68
C TYR A 123 15.37 13.24 -28.39
N PHE A 124 14.47 13.80 -29.19
CA PHE A 124 14.70 15.03 -29.96
C PHE A 124 14.13 16.30 -29.31
N GLN A 125 13.54 16.23 -28.11
CA GLN A 125 13.00 17.40 -27.42
C GLN A 125 14.05 18.25 -26.66
N ASP A 126 15.30 17.78 -26.59
CA ASP A 126 16.44 18.54 -26.03
C ASP A 126 17.35 19.16 -27.13
N VAL A 127 16.75 19.69 -28.21
CA VAL A 127 17.48 20.49 -29.23
C VAL A 127 16.83 21.83 -29.47
#